data_AF-A0A416FDI3-F1
#
_entry.id   AF-A0A416FDI3-F1
#
_cell.length_a   1.000
_cell.length_b   1.000
_cell.length_c   1.000
_cell.angle_alpha   90.00
_cell.angle_beta   90.00
_cell.angle_gamma   90.00
#
_symmetry.space_group_name_H-M   'P 1'
#
loop_
_entity.id
_entity.type
_entity.pdbx_description
1 polymer ?
#
loop_
_entity_poly.entity_id
_entity_poly.type
_entity_poly.pdbx_seq_one_letter_code
_entity_poly.pdbx_strand_id
1 'polypeptide(L)' 'MIANSGELIRELKKKEDDFVTVLVDDREYIIDFVKRKPSLEEFNSSYLQLVCRDGGNGYIRR' A
#
# COMPACT_ATOMS: atom_id res chain seq x y z
N MET A 1 -6.36 12.93 -5.36
CA MET A 1 -5.12 12.30 -5.84
C MET A 1 -4.09 12.49 -4.74
N ILE A 2 -3.46 11.42 -4.26
CA ILE A 2 -2.48 11.47 -3.16
C ILE A 2 -1.10 11.53 -3.80
N ALA A 3 -0.36 12.62 -3.60
CA ALA A 3 0.89 12.89 -4.31
C ALA A 3 2.12 12.34 -3.58
N ASN A 4 2.01 12.08 -2.28
CA ASN A 4 3.12 11.60 -1.46
C ASN A 4 2.66 10.74 -0.28
N SER A 5 3.61 10.07 0.36
CA SER A 5 3.37 9.20 1.51
C SER A 5 2.81 9.93 2.74
N GLY A 6 3.13 11.22 2.93
CA GLY A 6 2.61 12.01 4.04
C GLY A 6 1.10 12.28 3.92
N GLU A 7 0.63 12.60 2.72
CA GLU A 7 -0.80 12.73 2.42
C GLU A 7 -1.53 11.40 2.57
N LEU A 8 -0.92 10.29 2.12
CA LEU A 8 -1.49 8.95 2.32
C LEU A 8 -1.71 8.64 3.80
N ILE A 9 -0.68 8.85 4.63
CA ILE A 9 -0.76 8.61 6.07
C ILE A 9 -1.87 9.44 6.72
N ARG A 10 -2.03 10.71 6.32
CA ARG A 10 -3.06 11.59 6.87
C ARG A 10 -4.47 11.13 6.52
N GLU A 11 -4.69 10.68 5.29
CA GLU A 11 -6.00 10.17 4.89
C GLU A 11 -6.33 8.84 5.58
N LEU A 12 -5.36 7.92 5.65
CA LEU A 12 -5.56 6.64 6.34
C LEU A 12 -5.78 6.80 7.85
N LYS A 13 -5.16 7.79 8.51
CA LYS A 13 -5.40 8.07 9.93
C LYS A 13 -6.83 8.53 10.24
N LYS A 14 -7.56 9.08 9.26
CA LYS A 14 -8.97 9.49 9.44
C LYS A 14 -9.94 8.30 9.31
N LYS A 15 -9.42 7.13 8.96
CA LYS A 15 -10.13 5.96 8.44
C LYS A 15 -9.87 4.75 9.35
N GLU A 16 -10.08 4.91 10.66
CA GLU A 16 -9.60 3.98 11.70
C GLU A 16 -10.04 2.51 11.53
N ASP A 17 -11.05 2.21 10.70
CA ASP A 17 -11.62 0.86 10.57
C ASP A 17 -11.95 0.44 9.11
N ASP A 18 -11.46 1.21 8.12
CA ASP A 18 -11.68 0.86 6.71
C ASP A 18 -10.65 -0.19 6.26
N PHE A 19 -11.13 -1.29 5.64
CA PHE A 19 -10.26 -2.27 5.00
C PHE A 19 -9.66 -1.68 3.71
N VAL A 20 -8.33 -1.55 3.66
CA VAL A 20 -7.61 -0.90 2.55
C VAL A 20 -7.02 -1.95 1.62
N THR A 21 -7.39 -1.87 0.34
CA THR A 21 -6.86 -2.69 -0.75
C THR A 21 -6.06 -1.84 -1.72
N VAL A 22 -5.25 -2.48 -2.56
CA VAL A 22 -4.50 -1.84 -3.64
C VAL A 22 -5.07 -2.31 -4.98
N LEU A 23 -5.46 -1.38 -5.84
CA LEU A 23 -5.89 -1.67 -7.21
C LEU A 23 -4.72 -1.41 -8.18
N VAL A 24 -4.31 -2.43 -8.94
CA VAL A 24 -3.28 -2.33 -9.99
C VAL A 24 -3.82 -3.01 -11.24
N ASP A 25 -3.85 -2.30 -12.37
CA ASP A 25 -4.34 -2.82 -13.66
C ASP A 25 -5.67 -3.58 -13.55
N ASP A 26 -6.65 -2.96 -12.89
CA ASP A 26 -7.99 -3.50 -12.59
C ASP A 26 -8.03 -4.78 -11.73
N ARG A 27 -6.91 -5.11 -11.08
CA ARG A 27 -6.82 -6.22 -10.12
C ARG A 27 -6.64 -5.72 -8.69
N GLU A 28 -7.39 -6.33 -7.78
CA GLU A 28 -7.38 -5.94 -6.38
C GLU A 28 -6.44 -6.83 -5.56
N TYR A 29 -5.63 -6.19 -4.72
CA TYR A 29 -4.65 -6.84 -3.87
C TYR A 29 -4.87 -6.47 -2.41
N ILE A 30 -4.71 -7.47 -1.54
CA ILE A 30 -4.76 -7.29 -0.09
C ILE A 30 -3.37 -6.92 0.40
N ILE A 31 -3.28 -5.85 1.18
CA ILE A 31 -2.04 -5.48 1.87
C ILE A 31 -1.82 -6.46 3.02
N ASP A 32 -0.74 -7.23 2.98
CA ASP A 32 -0.37 -8.10 4.11
C ASP A 32 0.44 -7.32 5.14
N PHE A 33 1.50 -6.63 4.68
CA PHE A 33 2.34 -5.81 5.54
C PHE A 33 3.14 -4.76 4.74
N VAL A 34 3.67 -3.78 5.47
CA VAL A 34 4.57 -2.75 4.93
C VAL A 34 6.00 -3.07 5.37
N LYS A 35 6.94 -3.03 4.43
CA LYS A 35 8.38 -3.16 4.73
C LYS A 35 9.17 -2.00 4.17
N ARG A 36 10.32 -1.71 4.79
CA ARG A 36 11.29 -0.74 4.27
C ARG A 36 12.36 -1.49 3.48
N LYS A 37 12.64 -1.05 2.25
CA LYS A 37 13.66 -1.65 1.38
C LYS A 37 14.74 -0.62 1.05
N PRO A 38 16.03 -0.98 1.09
CA PRO A 38 17.09 -0.10 0.63
C PRO A 38 16.96 0.15 -0.87
N SER A 39 17.19 1.39 -1.29
CA SER A 39 17.43 1.74 -2.68
C SER A 39 18.78 1.15 -3.10
N LEU A 40 18.82 0.43 -4.22
CA LEU A 40 20.07 -0.07 -4.79
C LEU A 40 20.83 1.03 -5.55
N GLU A 41 20.14 2.10 -5.94
CA GLU A 41 20.66 3.14 -6.82
C GLU A 41 21.26 4.34 -6.07
N GLU A 42 20.88 4.54 -4.81
CA GLU A 42 21.38 5.64 -3.98
C GLU A 42 21.88 5.11 -2.64
N PHE A 43 23.20 5.22 -2.42
CA PHE A 43 23.83 5.00 -1.12
C PHE A 43 23.11 5.87 -0.07
N ASN A 44 22.40 5.23 0.86
CA ASN A 44 21.59 5.79 1.97
C ASN A 44 20.13 6.16 1.70
N SER A 45 19.53 5.76 0.57
CA SER A 45 18.09 5.93 0.36
C SER A 45 17.33 4.64 0.69
N SER A 46 16.12 4.76 1.25
CA SER A 46 15.22 3.62 1.50
C SER A 46 13.78 4.02 1.22
N TYR A 47 13.01 3.09 0.65
CA TYR A 47 11.61 3.32 0.32
C TYR A 47 10.69 2.34 1.07
N LEU A 48 9.44 2.76 1.27
CA LEU A 48 8.40 1.89 1.80
C LEU A 48 7.82 1.07 0.66
N GLN A 49 7.68 -0.23 0.88
CA GLN A 49 7.07 -1.17 -0.04
C GLN A 49 5.85 -1.79 0.64
N LEU A 50 4.69 -1.65 -0.01
CA LEU A 50 3.49 -2.41 0.33
C LEU A 50 3.67 -3.81 -0.23
N VAL A 51 3.68 -4.81 0.65
CA VAL A 51 3.68 -6.22 0.24
C VAL A 51 2.25 -6.67 0.23
N CYS A 52 1.81 -7.10 -0.95
CA CYS A 52 0.44 -7.49 -1.18
C CYS A 52 0.35 -8.93 -1.69
N ARG A 53 -0.76 -9.59 -1.38
CA ARG A 53 -1.19 -10.85 -1.99
C ARG A 53 -2.40 -10.63 -2.87
N ASP A 54 -2.61 -11.52 -3.81
CA ASP A 54 -3.76 -11.48 -4.72
C ASP A 54 -5.06 -11.54 -3.90
N GLY A 55 -5.89 -10.50 -4.04
CA GLY A 55 -7.22 -10.42 -3.43
C GLY A 55 -8.33 -10.98 -4.32
N GLY A 56 -8.02 -11.31 -5.57
CA GLY A 56 -8.96 -11.77 -6.59
C GLY A 56 -9.65 -10.63 -7.33
N ASN A 57 -10.72 -10.97 -8.07
CA ASN A 57 -11.47 -10.04 -8.92
C ASN A 57 -12.56 -9.26 -8.16
N GLY A 58 -12.26 -8.72 -6.97
CA GLY A 58 -13.19 -7.82 -6.26
C GLY A 58 -14.19 -8.49 -5.30
N TYR A 59 -13.92 -9.71 -4.84
CA TYR A 59 -14.72 -10.39 -3.80
C TYR A 59 -13.88 -10.72 -2.57
N ILE A 60 -13.10 -9.76 -2.08
CA ILE A 60 -12.35 -9.96 -0.84
C ILE A 60 -13.35 -10.07 0.31
N ARG A 61 -13.51 -11.29 0.85
CA ARG A 61 -14.30 -11.53 2.06
C ARG A 61 -13.53 -11.01 3.27
N ARG A 62 -14.19 -10.16 4.05
CA ARG A 62 -13.73 -9.71 5.38
C ARG A 62 -13.69 -10.88 6.35
#